data_AF-A0A1F2U492-F1
#
_entry.id   AF-A0A1F2U492-F1
#
_cell.length_a   1.000
_cell.length_b   1.000
_cell.length_c   1.000
_cell.angle_alpha   90.00
_cell.angle_beta   90.00
_cell.angle_gamma   90.00
#
_symmetry.space_group_name_H-M   'P 1'
#
loop_
_entity.id
_entity.type
_entity.pdbx_description
1 polymer ?
#
loop_
_entity_poly.entity_id
_entity_poly.type
_entity_poly.pdbx_seq_one_letter_code
_entity_poly.pdbx_strand_id
1 'polypeptide(L)' 'MDVKRNLVWFSEVFADKIARFDPKTSAFVEFPHPSADSDVRRIEIDRTNSNRVWWAGARGDKIGYLEVSDANEIAAAR' A
#
# COMPACT_ATOMS: atom_id res chain seq x y z
N MET A 1 -4.05 -0.50 -9.61
CA MET A 1 -5.34 -1.11 -9.19
C MET A 1 -5.14 -2.61 -9.08
N ASP A 2 -5.58 -3.23 -7.98
CA ASP A 2 -5.62 -4.69 -7.84
C ASP A 2 -6.89 -5.20 -8.50
N VAL A 3 -6.79 -5.61 -9.75
CA VAL A 3 -7.96 -6.07 -10.53
C VAL A 3 -8.52 -7.38 -9.97
N LYS A 4 -7.68 -8.24 -9.38
CA LYS A 4 -8.14 -9.53 -8.84
C LYS A 4 -9.01 -9.37 -7.61
N ARG A 5 -8.68 -8.40 -6.75
CA ARG A 5 -9.40 -8.12 -5.50
C ARG A 5 -10.32 -6.91 -5.57
N ASN A 6 -10.29 -6.19 -6.69
CA ASN A 6 -10.98 -4.91 -6.89
C ASN A 6 -10.58 -3.85 -5.85
N LEU A 7 -9.30 -3.81 -5.47
CA LEU A 7 -8.78 -2.86 -4.47
C LEU A 7 -8.00 -1.74 -5.17
N VAL A 8 -8.13 -0.52 -4.66
CA VAL A 8 -7.39 0.64 -5.16
C VAL A 8 -6.24 0.90 -4.20
N TRP A 9 -5.02 0.88 -4.75
CA TRP A 9 -3.79 1.19 -4.01
C TRP A 9 -3.28 2.55 -4.45
N PHE A 10 -2.86 3.38 -3.49
CA PHE A 10 -2.28 4.69 -3.75
C PHE A 10 -1.27 5.08 -2.66
N SER A 11 -0.38 5.99 -3.00
CA SER A 11 0.64 6.52 -2.09
C SER A 11 0.21 7.88 -1.53
N GLU A 12 0.31 8.04 -0.22
CA GLU A 12 0.13 9.33 0.46
C GLU A 12 1.51 9.95 0.69
N VAL A 13 2.02 10.59 -0.37
CA VAL A 13 3.40 11.07 -0.46
C VAL A 13 3.83 11.91 0.75
N PHE A 14 2.98 12.83 1.20
CA PHE A 14 3.28 13.76 2.29
C PHE A 14 2.96 13.20 3.69
N ALA A 15 2.27 12.05 3.77
CA ALA A 15 1.95 11.39 5.03
C ALA A 15 2.93 10.25 5.35
N ASP A 16 3.85 9.92 4.43
CA ASP A 16 4.71 8.74 4.48
C ASP A 16 3.89 7.45 4.67
N LYS A 17 2.81 7.30 3.89
CA LYS A 17 1.95 6.10 3.92
C LYS A 17 1.70 5.54 2.54
N ILE A 18 1.41 4.25 2.52
CA ILE A 18 0.72 3.59 1.41
C ILE A 18 -0.68 3.27 1.90
N ALA A 19 -1.69 3.54 1.09
CA ALA A 19 -3.07 3.29 1.46
C ALA A 19 -3.78 2.42 0.42
N ARG A 20 -4.81 1.76 0.92
CA ARG A 20 -5.69 0.90 0.15
C ARG A 20 -7.13 1.27 0.42
N PHE A 21 -7.90 1.37 -0.64
CA PHE A 21 -9.33 1.62 -0.62
C PHE A 21 -10.08 0.41 -1.20
N ASP A 22 -11.12 -0.03 -0.50
CA ASP A 22 -12.09 -1.00 -1.01
C ASP A 22 -13.36 -0.27 -1.48
N PRO A 23 -13.60 -0.17 -2.81
CA PRO A 23 -14.79 0.47 -3.36
C PRO A 23 -16.11 -0.18 -2.94
N LYS A 24 -16.12 -1.46 -2.54
CA LYS A 24 -17.32 -2.18 -2.14
C LYS A 24 -17.81 -1.74 -0.75
N THR A 25 -16.88 -1.53 0.17
CA THR A 25 -17.17 -1.16 1.57
C THR A 25 -16.96 0.32 1.84
N SER A 26 -16.32 1.04 0.92
CA SER A 26 -15.83 2.41 1.10
C SER A 26 -14.83 2.58 2.26
N ALA A 27 -14.14 1.49 2.62
CA ALA A 27 -13.17 1.49 3.71
C ALA A 27 -11.75 1.80 3.21
N PHE A 28 -10.98 2.47 4.06
CA PHE A 28 -9.56 2.72 3.86
C PHE A 28 -8.73 1.92 4.86
N VAL A 29 -7.59 1.42 4.42
CA VAL A 29 -6.54 0.86 5.26
C VAL A 29 -5.23 1.56 4.93
N GLU A 30 -4.58 2.07 5.96
CA GLU A 30 -3.33 2.81 5.83
C GLU A 30 -2.17 2.00 6.39
N PHE A 31 -1.04 2.04 5.69
CA PHE A 31 0.18 1.35 6.05
C PHE A 31 1.29 2.40 6.22
N PRO A 32 1.75 2.67 7.46
CA PRO A 32 2.82 3.63 7.70
C PRO A 32 4.13 3.13 7.11
N HIS A 33 4.85 4.03 6.45
CA HIS A 33 6.20 3.75 5.99
C HIS A 33 7.17 3.80 7.19
N PRO A 34 8.11 2.85 7.32
CA PRO A 34 9.00 2.77 8.48
C PRO A 34 10.06 3.90 8.53
N SER A 35 10.28 4.60 7.42
CA SER A 35 11.14 5.79 7.36
C SER A 35 10.28 7.02 7.14
N ALA A 36 10.51 8.05 7.95
CA ALA A 36 10.02 9.39 7.62
C ALA A 36 10.69 9.89 6.32
N ASP A 37 10.00 10.80 5.64
CA ASP A 37 10.46 11.59 4.49
C ASP A 37 10.88 10.74 3.28
N SER A 38 10.18 9.62 3.09
CA SER A 38 10.45 8.63 2.04
C SER A 38 9.98 9.07 0.66
N ASP A 39 9.02 10.00 0.60
CA ASP A 39 8.46 10.53 -0.65
C ASP A 39 8.06 9.38 -1.59
N VAL A 40 7.24 8.43 -1.10
CA VAL A 40 6.78 7.27 -1.89
C VAL A 40 5.92 7.76 -3.04
N ARG A 41 6.48 7.84 -4.25
CA ARG A 41 5.79 8.40 -5.44
C ARG A 41 5.25 7.35 -6.39
N ARG A 42 5.76 6.13 -6.31
CA ARG A 42 5.42 5.03 -7.20
C ARG A 42 5.18 3.79 -6.38
N ILE A 43 4.10 3.10 -6.71
CA ILE A 43 3.78 1.80 -6.16
C ILE A 43 3.28 0.89 -7.28
N GLU A 44 3.52 -0.41 -7.14
CA GLU A 44 3.04 -1.44 -8.06
C GLU A 44 2.68 -2.70 -7.27
N ILE A 45 1.59 -3.36 -7.65
CA ILE A 45 1.18 -4.61 -7.01
C ILE A 45 2.00 -5.75 -7.60
N ASP A 46 2.54 -6.62 -6.75
CA ASP A 46 3.23 -7.81 -7.23
C ASP A 46 2.23 -8.77 -7.89
N ARG A 47 2.46 -9.04 -9.18
CA ARG A 47 1.58 -9.88 -10.00
C ARG A 47 1.58 -11.35 -9.56
N THR A 48 2.66 -11.79 -8.91
CA THR A 48 2.86 -13.16 -8.42
C THR A 48 2.43 -13.34 -6.96
N ASN A 49 2.45 -12.25 -6.18
CA ASN A 49 1.99 -12.24 -4.78
C ASN A 49 1.12 -11.02 -4.52
N SER A 50 -0.21 -11.17 -4.58
CA SER A 50 -1.14 -10.05 -4.38
C SER A 50 -1.07 -9.44 -2.97
N ASN A 51 -0.44 -10.10 -1.99
CA ASN A 51 -0.18 -9.52 -0.66
C ASN A 51 1.05 -8.62 -0.63
N ARG A 52 1.78 -8.47 -1.74
CA ARG A 52 2.96 -7.62 -1.82
C ARG A 52 2.73 -6.41 -2.72
N VAL A 53 3.11 -5.25 -2.20
CA VAL A 53 3.09 -3.98 -2.93
C VAL A 53 4.50 -3.40 -2.94
N TRP A 54 5.07 -3.28 -4.13
CA TRP A 54 6.36 -2.63 -4.36
C TRP A 54 6.20 -1.12 -4.27
N TRP A 55 7.22 -0.44 -3.75
CA TRP A 55 7.25 1.01 -3.64
C TRP A 55 8.64 1.54 -3.98
N ALA A 56 8.67 2.76 -4.53
CA ALA A 56 9.91 3.51 -4.73
C ALA A 56 9.74 4.94 -4.19
N GLY A 57 10.68 5.33 -3.31
CA GLY A 57 10.78 6.67 -2.75
C GLY A 57 11.59 7.59 -3.66
N ALA A 58 11.18 8.85 -3.80
CA ALA A 58 11.99 9.87 -4.46
C ALA A 58 13.08 10.47 -3.53
N ARG A 59 13.00 10.16 -2.23
CA ARG A 59 13.95 10.62 -1.21
C ARG A 59 14.50 9.43 -0.44
N GLY A 60 15.76 9.52 -0.06
CA GLY A 60 16.45 8.51 0.73
C GLY A 60 16.97 7.30 -0.04
N ASP A 61 16.96 7.32 -1.38
CA ASP A 61 17.57 6.33 -2.28
C ASP A 61 17.15 4.88 -2.02
N LYS A 62 15.89 4.68 -1.61
CA LYS A 62 15.34 3.38 -1.24
C LYS A 62 14.23 2.92 -2.16
N ILE A 63 14.26 1.63 -2.46
CA ILE A 63 13.18 0.85 -3.05
C ILE A 63 12.90 -0.32 -2.11
N GLY A 64 11.64 -0.74 -2.03
CA GLY A 64 11.28 -1.88 -1.20
C GLY A 64 9.88 -2.38 -1.51
N TYR A 65 9.37 -3.20 -0.60
CA TYR A 65 8.01 -3.67 -0.68
C TYR A 65 7.35 -3.64 0.71
N LEU A 66 6.03 -3.53 0.69
CA LEU A 66 5.14 -3.79 1.81
C LEU A 66 4.52 -5.17 1.60
N GLU A 67 4.49 -5.98 2.65
CA GLU A 67 3.77 -7.26 2.65
C GLU A 67 2.59 -7.17 3.62
N VAL A 68 1.39 -7.38 3.10
CA VAL A 68 0.11 -7.29 3.82
C VAL A 68 -0.15 -8.64 4.45
N SER A 69 -0.30 -8.65 5.77
CA SER A 69 -0.69 -9.86 6.51
C SER A 69 -2.21 -10.03 6.51
N ASP A 70 -2.66 -11.27 6.60
CA ASP A 70 -4.10 -11.60 6.66
C ASP A 70 -4.78 -11.01 7.91
N ALA A 71 -4.03 -10.72 8.98
CA ALA A 71 -4.55 -10.04 10.17
C ALA A 71 -5.01 -8.60 9.86
N ASN A 72 -4.28 -7.90 8.98
CA ASN A 72 -4.65 -6.56 8.55
C ASN A 72 -5.87 -6.58 7.60
N GLU A 73 -6.07 -7.69 6.88
CA GLU A 73 -7.29 -7.91 6.07
C GLU A 73 -8.54 -8.07 6.95
N ILE A 74 -8.42 -8.84 8.04
CA ILE A 74 -9.53 -9.09 8.96
C ILE A 74 -9.94 -7.81 9.70
N ALA A 75 -8.98 -6.98 10.09
CA ALA A 75 -9.24 -5.70 10.75
C ALA A 75 -9.98 -4.71 9.86
N ALA A 76 -9.80 -4.79 8.53
CA ALA A 76 -10.45 -3.92 7.56
C ALA A 76 -11.88 -4.36 7.17
N ALA A 77 -12.28 -5.59 7.53
CA ALA A 77 -13.56 -6.19 7.17
C ALA A 77 -14.66 -6.05 8.24
N ARG A 78 -14.42 -5.24 9.29
CA ARG A 78 -15.37 -4.93 10.37
C ARG A 78 -15.80 -3.48 10.29
#